data_AF-X1BW46-F1
#
_entry.id   AF-X1BW46-F1
#
_cell.length_a   1.000
_cell.length_b   1.000
_cell.length_c   1.000
_cell.angle_alpha   90.00
_cell.angle_beta   90.00
_cell.angle_gamma   90.00
#
_symmetry.space_group_name_H-M   'P 1'
#
loop_
_entity.id
_entity.type
_entity.pdbx_description
1 polymer ?
#
loop_
_entity_poly.entity_id
_entity_poly.type
_entity_poly.pdbx_seq_one_letter_code
_entity_poly.pdbx_strand_id
1 'polypeptide(L)'
;AQDLLSKGNQSLQQKDYDEAKSLYRQAIELFTQLGWRDQITVLRNELLNIDRYKKEEELKLERATLKKLEEEQEFKKKVSSVLSKKQRYKAKLQQKQLALSPEIKNKLEKAELIRAKAEKEESMNKFSRVLARYQFILQLYESIPKESIDLSIKVSEISQKILELKAKL
;
A
#
# COMPACT_ATOMS: atom_id res chain seq x y z
N ALA A 1 3.22 55.03 -10.41
CA ALA A 1 4.52 54.34 -10.31
C ALA A 1 4.59 53.38 -9.12
N GLN A 2 4.30 53.83 -7.89
CA GLN A 2 4.40 52.97 -6.69
C GLN A 2 3.36 51.84 -6.65
N ASP A 3 2.15 52.07 -7.16
CA ASP A 3 1.12 51.02 -7.35
C ASP A 3 1.60 49.91 -8.32
N LEU A 4 2.24 50.29 -9.44
CA LEU A 4 2.79 49.34 -10.42
C LEU A 4 3.92 48.49 -9.83
N LEU A 5 4.76 49.08 -8.96
CA LEU A 5 5.78 48.33 -8.23
C LEU A 5 5.15 47.30 -7.28
N SER A 6 4.15 47.72 -6.52
CA SER A 6 3.44 46.84 -5.58
C SER A 6 2.82 45.65 -6.31
N LYS A 7 2.12 45.92 -7.42
CA LYS A 7 1.52 44.88 -8.27
C LYS A 7 2.59 43.99 -8.90
N GLY A 8 3.66 44.56 -9.46
CA GLY A 8 4.74 43.77 -10.08
C GLY A 8 5.43 42.84 -9.08
N ASN A 9 5.68 43.31 -7.85
CA ASN A 9 6.20 42.49 -6.77
C ASN A 9 5.23 41.38 -6.37
N GLN A 10 3.93 41.68 -6.32
CA GLN A 10 2.90 40.69 -6.03
C GLN A 10 2.83 39.61 -7.12
N SER A 11 2.82 39.99 -8.41
CA SER A 11 2.87 39.05 -9.53
C SER A 11 4.13 38.19 -9.47
N LEU A 12 5.29 38.77 -9.12
CA LEU A 12 6.53 38.02 -8.95
C LEU A 12 6.45 37.01 -7.79
N GLN A 13 5.86 37.38 -6.65
CA GLN A 13 5.62 36.45 -5.53
C GLN A 13 4.66 35.32 -5.91
N GLN A 14 3.68 35.62 -6.75
CA GLN A 14 2.75 34.65 -7.33
C GLN A 14 3.36 33.85 -8.47
N LYS A 15 4.60 34.15 -8.86
CA LYS A 15 5.33 33.55 -9.99
C LYS A 15 4.68 33.80 -11.35
N ASP A 16 3.84 34.82 -11.45
CA ASP A 16 3.43 35.38 -12.72
C ASP A 16 4.55 36.29 -13.25
N TYR A 17 5.56 35.64 -13.81
CA TYR A 17 6.77 36.29 -14.29
C TYR A 17 6.50 37.23 -15.48
N ASP A 18 5.53 36.91 -16.33
CA ASP A 18 5.24 37.70 -17.52
C ASP A 18 4.45 38.97 -17.15
N GLU A 19 3.51 38.88 -16.21
CA GLU A 19 2.82 40.04 -15.64
C GLU A 19 3.79 40.92 -14.84
N ALA A 20 4.65 40.33 -14.00
CA ALA A 20 5.65 41.07 -13.24
C ALA A 20 6.58 41.88 -14.14
N LYS A 21 7.06 41.28 -15.25
CA LYS A 21 7.88 42.00 -16.25
C LYS A 21 7.12 43.15 -16.90
N SER A 22 5.86 42.95 -17.26
CA SER A 22 5.03 44.00 -17.86
C SER A 22 4.87 45.19 -16.91
N LEU A 23 4.54 44.93 -15.64
CA LEU A 23 4.35 45.95 -14.62
C LEU A 23 5.65 46.71 -14.30
N TYR A 24 6.79 46.02 -14.23
CA TYR A 24 8.09 46.67 -14.06
C TYR A 24 8.50 47.52 -15.25
N ARG A 25 8.20 47.10 -16.49
CA ARG A 25 8.45 47.93 -17.69
C ARG A 25 7.62 49.22 -17.66
N GLN A 26 6.33 49.13 -17.32
CA GLN A 26 5.47 50.30 -17.16
C GLN A 26 5.96 51.21 -16.01
N ALA A 27 6.45 50.65 -14.91
CA ALA A 27 7.04 51.43 -13.82
C ALA A 27 8.33 52.16 -14.27
N ILE A 28 9.18 51.52 -15.07
CA ILE A 28 10.39 52.13 -15.66
C ILE A 28 10.02 53.31 -16.55
N GLU A 29 8.98 53.20 -17.38
CA GLU A 29 8.52 54.30 -18.24
C GLU A 29 8.14 55.53 -17.42
N LEU A 30 7.38 55.35 -16.34
CA LEU A 30 7.02 56.46 -15.43
C LEU A 30 8.24 57.03 -14.69
N PHE A 31 9.15 56.18 -14.21
CA PHE A 31 10.37 56.67 -13.54
C PHE A 31 11.32 57.39 -14.50
N THR A 32 11.28 57.05 -15.79
CA THR A 32 12.05 57.74 -16.83
C THR A 32 11.55 59.18 -17.00
N GLN A 33 10.23 59.38 -17.03
CA GLN A 33 9.62 60.72 -17.09
C GLN A 33 9.94 61.57 -15.85
N LEU A 34 10.06 60.94 -14.68
CA LEU A 34 10.38 61.59 -13.40
C LEU A 34 11.88 61.80 -13.17
N GLY A 35 12.76 61.25 -14.03
CA GLY A 35 14.22 61.34 -13.88
C GLY A 35 14.81 60.46 -12.77
N TRP A 36 14.06 59.46 -12.28
CA TRP A 36 14.43 58.61 -11.13
C TRP A 36 15.31 57.43 -11.56
N ARG A 37 16.59 57.72 -11.81
CA ARG A 37 17.55 56.79 -12.42
C ARG A 37 17.90 55.58 -11.55
N ASP A 38 17.93 55.74 -10.23
CA ASP A 38 18.28 54.65 -9.31
C ASP A 38 17.21 53.56 -9.32
N GLN A 39 15.94 53.96 -9.28
CA GLN A 39 14.78 53.06 -9.33
C GLN A 39 14.71 52.31 -10.66
N ILE A 40 15.04 52.98 -11.77
CA ILE A 40 15.14 52.33 -13.09
C ILE A 40 16.22 51.24 -13.08
N THR A 41 17.38 51.52 -12.47
CA THR A 41 18.49 50.57 -12.41
C THR A 41 18.12 49.34 -11.61
N VAL A 42 17.47 49.51 -10.46
CA VAL A 42 16.95 48.41 -9.65
C VAL A 42 15.97 47.54 -10.45
N LEU A 43 15.00 48.15 -11.13
CA LEU A 43 14.01 47.39 -11.91
C LEU A 43 14.60 46.67 -13.12
N ARG A 44 15.63 47.25 -13.76
CA ARG A 44 16.34 46.57 -14.85
C ARG A 44 17.07 45.33 -14.35
N ASN A 45 17.71 45.40 -13.19
CA ASN A 45 18.32 44.22 -12.57
C ASN A 45 17.28 43.17 -12.19
N GLU A 46 16.13 43.59 -11.67
CA GLU A 46 15.05 42.67 -11.34
C GLU A 46 14.50 41.97 -12.59
N LEU A 47 14.27 42.71 -13.69
CA LEU A 47 13.85 42.14 -14.97
C LEU A 47 14.83 41.07 -15.49
N LEU A 48 16.13 41.25 -15.31
CA LEU A 48 17.15 40.24 -15.66
C LEU A 48 17.06 39.00 -14.75
N ASN A 49 16.78 39.19 -13.46
CA ASN A 49 16.65 38.10 -12.50
C ASN A 49 15.40 37.25 -12.73
N ILE A 50 14.30 37.83 -13.22
CA ILE A 50 13.05 37.10 -13.46
C ILE A 50 13.25 35.92 -14.41
N ASP A 51 14.03 36.08 -15.48
CA ASP A 51 14.31 34.98 -16.41
C ASP A 51 15.08 33.84 -15.74
N ARG A 52 16.00 34.18 -14.82
CA ARG A 52 16.70 33.18 -14.00
C ARG A 52 15.72 32.45 -13.07
N TYR A 53 14.82 33.18 -12.40
CA TYR A 53 13.83 32.57 -11.50
C TYR A 53 12.88 31.61 -12.22
N LYS A 54 12.36 32.01 -13.40
CA LYS A 54 11.50 31.17 -14.23
C LYS A 54 12.21 29.86 -14.62
N LYS A 55 13.46 29.96 -15.07
CA LYS A 55 14.27 28.80 -15.45
C LYS A 55 14.59 27.89 -14.26
N GLU A 56 14.91 28.45 -13.10
CA GLU A 56 15.17 27.67 -11.88
C GLU A 56 13.93 26.91 -11.43
N GLU A 57 12.74 27.51 -11.56
CA GLU A 57 11.48 26.83 -11.26
C GLU A 57 11.20 25.67 -12.22
N GLU A 58 11.35 25.88 -13.52
CA GLU A 58 11.17 24.84 -14.54
C GLU A 58 12.08 23.64 -14.27
N LEU A 59 13.37 23.89 -13.99
CA LEU A 59 14.33 22.85 -13.64
C LEU A 59 13.97 22.11 -12.35
N LYS A 60 13.45 22.82 -11.36
CA LYS A 60 12.99 22.21 -10.10
C LYS A 60 11.79 21.30 -10.34
N LEU A 61 10.84 21.73 -11.18
CA LEU A 61 9.68 20.94 -11.55
C LEU A 61 10.10 19.68 -12.32
N GLU A 62 10.98 19.83 -13.32
CA GLU A 62 11.51 18.71 -14.10
C GLU A 62 12.19 17.68 -13.19
N ARG A 63 13.09 18.11 -12.30
CA ARG A 63 13.76 17.22 -11.33
C ARG A 63 12.76 16.51 -10.42
N ALA A 64 11.72 17.20 -9.95
CA ALA A 64 10.68 16.60 -9.12
C ALA A 64 9.87 15.54 -9.89
N THR A 65 9.58 15.78 -11.18
CA THR A 65 8.89 14.81 -12.03
C THR A 65 9.74 13.57 -12.30
N LEU A 66 11.02 13.75 -12.61
CA LEU A 66 11.95 12.63 -12.84
C LEU A 66 12.10 11.78 -11.58
N LYS A 67 12.27 12.40 -10.42
CA LYS A 67 12.36 11.69 -9.14
C LYS A 67 11.11 10.85 -8.85
N LYS A 68 9.91 11.40 -9.09
CA LYS A 68 8.65 10.65 -8.94
C LYS A 68 8.57 9.45 -9.88
N LEU A 69 9.03 9.60 -11.12
CA LEU A 69 9.05 8.50 -12.10
C LEU A 69 10.02 7.39 -11.67
N GLU A 70 11.21 7.74 -11.18
CA GLU A 70 12.18 6.78 -10.64
C GLU A 70 11.61 6.01 -9.45
N GLU A 71 11.01 6.72 -8.49
CA GLU A 71 10.36 6.12 -7.32
C GLU A 71 9.22 5.17 -7.71
N GLU A 72 8.40 5.55 -8.70
CA GLU A 72 7.32 4.70 -9.21
C GLU A 72 7.86 3.44 -9.90
N GLN A 73 8.94 3.55 -10.69
CA GLN A 73 9.57 2.41 -11.32
C GLN A 73 10.17 1.45 -10.29
N GLU A 74 10.85 1.97 -9.27
CA GLU A 74 11.36 1.14 -8.17
C GLU A 74 10.25 0.44 -7.42
N PHE A 75 9.15 1.15 -7.15
CA PHE A 75 7.98 0.56 -6.51
C PHE A 75 7.39 -0.58 -7.34
N LYS A 76 7.20 -0.38 -8.65
CA LYS A 76 6.74 -1.43 -9.59
C LYS A 76 7.64 -2.66 -9.57
N LYS A 77 8.97 -2.47 -9.55
CA LYS A 77 9.96 -3.58 -9.43
C LYS A 77 9.84 -4.33 -8.09
N LYS A 78 9.64 -3.61 -6.98
CA LYS A 78 9.45 -4.23 -5.65
C LYS A 78 8.15 -5.03 -5.61
N VAL A 79 7.04 -4.47 -6.11
CA VAL A 79 5.75 -5.15 -6.18
C VAL A 79 5.84 -6.42 -7.02
N SER A 80 6.43 -6.38 -8.21
CA SER A 80 6.57 -7.57 -9.06
C SER A 80 7.42 -8.66 -8.40
N SER A 81 8.50 -8.28 -7.73
CA SER A 81 9.34 -9.20 -6.95
C SER A 81 8.53 -9.89 -5.83
N VAL A 82 7.77 -9.14 -5.05
CA VAL A 82 6.92 -9.68 -3.97
C VAL A 82 5.84 -10.61 -4.53
N LEU A 83 5.15 -10.22 -5.60
CA LEU A 83 4.14 -11.05 -6.24
C LEU A 83 4.73 -12.37 -6.75
N SER A 84 5.91 -12.33 -7.38
CA SER A 84 6.59 -13.54 -7.86
C SER A 84 6.98 -14.47 -6.71
N LYS A 85 7.46 -13.94 -5.58
CA LYS A 85 7.77 -14.71 -4.37
C LYS A 85 6.51 -15.34 -3.77
N LYS A 86 5.41 -14.59 -3.67
CA LYS A 86 4.11 -15.09 -3.18
C LYS A 86 3.58 -16.21 -4.06
N GLN A 87 3.68 -16.06 -5.38
CA GLN A 87 3.26 -17.09 -6.33
C GLN A 87 4.10 -18.36 -6.20
N ARG A 88 5.43 -18.23 -6.11
CA ARG A 88 6.34 -19.37 -5.89
C ARG A 88 6.04 -20.08 -4.57
N TYR A 89 5.79 -19.33 -3.50
CA TYR A 89 5.42 -19.92 -2.21
C TYR A 89 4.09 -20.67 -2.29
N LYS A 90 3.06 -20.08 -2.92
CA LYS A 90 1.77 -20.75 -3.13
C LYS A 90 1.93 -22.01 -3.98
N ALA A 91 2.73 -21.98 -5.03
CA ALA A 91 3.03 -23.16 -5.85
C ALA A 91 3.74 -24.25 -5.04
N LYS A 92 4.68 -23.89 -4.17
CA LYS A 92 5.33 -24.85 -3.24
C LYS A 92 4.33 -25.44 -2.25
N LEU A 93 3.42 -24.65 -1.69
CA LEU A 93 2.36 -25.17 -0.81
C LEU A 93 1.43 -26.11 -1.56
N GLN A 94 1.03 -25.77 -2.79
CA GLN A 94 0.22 -26.63 -3.64
C GLN A 94 0.97 -27.91 -3.99
N GLN A 95 2.26 -27.86 -4.32
CA GLN A 95 3.06 -29.05 -4.57
C GLN A 95 3.19 -29.91 -3.32
N LYS A 96 3.42 -29.33 -2.13
CA LYS A 96 3.41 -30.09 -0.86
C LYS A 96 2.05 -30.74 -0.61
N GLN A 97 0.95 -30.03 -0.89
CA GLN A 97 -0.39 -30.59 -0.78
C GLN A 97 -0.64 -31.69 -1.81
N LEU A 98 -0.13 -31.56 -3.04
CA LEU A 98 -0.21 -32.60 -4.07
C LEU A 98 0.66 -33.81 -3.75
N ALA A 99 1.79 -33.61 -3.07
CA ALA A 99 2.69 -34.65 -2.58
C ALA A 99 2.13 -35.40 -1.36
N LEU A 100 1.08 -34.89 -0.70
CA LEU A 100 0.33 -35.71 0.26
C LEU A 100 -0.28 -36.88 -0.51
N SER A 101 0.00 -38.10 -0.03
CA SER A 101 -0.64 -39.32 -0.54
C SER A 101 -2.16 -39.10 -0.64
N PRO A 102 -2.81 -39.58 -1.72
CA PRO A 102 -4.27 -39.52 -1.86
C PRO A 102 -5.03 -39.99 -0.60
N GLU A 103 -4.46 -40.91 0.15
CA GLU A 103 -5.03 -41.42 1.40
C GLU A 103 -5.09 -40.36 2.51
N ILE A 104 -4.05 -39.54 2.67
CA ILE A 104 -4.00 -38.48 3.69
C ILE A 104 -4.96 -37.35 3.32
N LYS A 105 -5.07 -37.02 2.02
CA LYS A 105 -6.07 -36.06 1.52
C LYS A 105 -7.49 -36.50 1.85
N ASN A 106 -7.83 -37.75 1.54
CA ASN A 106 -9.16 -38.29 1.84
C ASN A 106 -9.47 -38.26 3.34
N LYS A 107 -8.48 -38.53 4.21
CA LYS A 107 -8.64 -38.43 5.67
C LYS A 107 -8.91 -36.99 6.12
N LEU A 108 -8.18 -36.01 5.58
CA LEU A 108 -8.37 -34.59 5.90
C LEU A 108 -9.71 -34.03 5.40
N GLU A 109 -10.10 -34.33 4.15
CA GLU A 109 -11.41 -33.93 3.61
C GLU A 109 -12.56 -34.55 4.40
N LYS A 110 -12.43 -35.82 4.79
CA LYS A 110 -13.41 -36.49 5.65
C LYS A 110 -13.52 -35.83 7.01
N ALA A 111 -12.41 -35.42 7.63
CA ALA A 111 -12.41 -34.70 8.90
C ALA A 111 -13.15 -33.35 8.81
N GLU A 112 -12.91 -32.56 7.75
CA GLU A 112 -13.60 -31.29 7.48
C GLU A 112 -15.12 -31.48 7.30
N LEU A 113 -15.54 -32.49 6.52
CA LEU A 113 -16.96 -32.80 6.34
C LEU A 113 -17.66 -33.21 7.63
N ILE A 114 -16.97 -33.96 8.49
CA ILE A 114 -17.50 -34.39 9.79
C ILE A 114 -17.55 -33.22 10.76
N ARG A 115 -16.59 -32.30 10.69
CA ARG A 115 -16.57 -31.08 11.50
C ARG A 115 -17.76 -30.18 11.16
N ALA A 116 -18.01 -29.92 9.88
CA ALA A 116 -19.15 -29.13 9.45
C ALA A 116 -20.50 -29.75 9.90
N LYS A 117 -20.61 -31.09 9.90
CA LYS A 117 -21.78 -31.78 10.44
C LYS A 117 -21.88 -31.65 11.96
N ALA A 118 -20.77 -31.71 12.68
CA ALA A 118 -20.72 -31.53 14.13
C ALA A 118 -21.18 -30.11 14.52
N GLU A 119 -20.69 -29.08 13.85
CA GLU A 119 -21.07 -27.68 14.09
C GLU A 119 -22.58 -27.47 13.84
N LYS A 120 -23.13 -28.09 12.78
CA LYS A 120 -24.58 -28.06 12.53
C LYS A 120 -25.38 -28.77 13.62
N GLU A 121 -24.92 -29.92 14.11
CA GLU A 121 -25.59 -30.65 15.20
C GLU A 121 -25.44 -29.98 16.56
N GLU A 122 -24.36 -29.23 16.77
CA GLU A 122 -24.13 -28.41 17.97
C GLU A 122 -25.17 -27.30 18.04
N SER A 123 -25.48 -26.64 16.91
CA SER A 123 -26.58 -25.66 16.83
C SER A 123 -27.97 -26.26 17.13
N MET A 124 -28.12 -27.58 17.05
CA MET A 124 -29.34 -28.33 17.38
C MET A 124 -29.32 -28.93 18.79
N ASN A 125 -28.34 -28.57 19.63
CA ASN A 125 -28.13 -29.08 20.99
C ASN A 125 -27.97 -30.62 21.07
N LYS A 126 -27.52 -31.27 19.99
CA LYS A 126 -27.32 -32.73 19.96
C LYS A 126 -25.91 -33.12 20.47
N PHE A 127 -25.57 -32.68 21.69
CA PHE A 127 -24.19 -32.73 22.21
C PHE A 127 -23.55 -34.13 22.22
N SER A 128 -24.33 -35.18 22.44
CA SER A 128 -23.83 -36.56 22.39
C SER A 128 -23.30 -36.96 21.01
N ARG A 129 -24.00 -36.56 19.95
CA ARG A 129 -23.58 -36.80 18.55
C ARG A 129 -22.39 -35.93 18.16
N VAL A 130 -22.39 -34.67 18.61
CA VAL A 130 -21.31 -33.71 18.37
C VAL A 130 -20.00 -34.21 19.01
N LEU A 131 -20.06 -34.70 20.25
CA LEU A 131 -18.92 -35.29 20.95
C LEU A 131 -18.33 -36.47 20.17
N ALA A 132 -19.18 -37.42 19.75
CA ALA A 132 -18.74 -38.58 18.98
C ALA A 132 -18.07 -38.18 17.64
N ARG A 133 -18.57 -37.13 16.98
CA ARG A 133 -17.97 -36.60 15.74
C ARG A 133 -16.60 -35.97 15.98
N TYR A 134 -16.45 -35.17 17.03
CA TYR A 134 -15.14 -34.58 17.37
C TYR A 134 -14.13 -35.63 17.83
N GLN A 135 -14.55 -36.65 18.56
CA GLN A 135 -13.69 -37.80 18.88
C GLN A 135 -13.21 -38.53 17.62
N PHE A 136 -14.09 -38.72 16.64
CA PHE A 136 -13.71 -39.33 15.37
C PHE A 136 -12.76 -38.45 14.55
N ILE A 137 -12.94 -37.12 14.56
CA ILE A 137 -12.00 -36.17 13.93
C ILE A 137 -10.61 -36.28 14.59
N LEU A 138 -10.56 -36.37 15.92
CA LEU A 138 -9.30 -36.53 16.66
C LEU A 138 -8.56 -37.81 16.22
N GLN A 139 -9.27 -38.94 16.16
CA GLN A 139 -8.72 -40.20 15.66
C GLN A 139 -8.20 -40.09 14.22
N LEU A 140 -8.92 -39.38 13.34
CA LEU A 140 -8.45 -39.14 11.97
C LEU A 140 -7.15 -38.34 11.95
N TYR A 141 -7.02 -37.30 12.76
CA TYR A 141 -5.79 -36.51 12.85
C TYR A 141 -4.61 -37.27 13.46
N GLU A 142 -4.86 -38.09 14.49
CA GLU A 142 -3.83 -38.94 15.11
C GLU A 142 -3.34 -40.05 14.17
N SER A 143 -4.20 -40.50 13.25
CA SER A 143 -3.85 -41.54 12.24
C SER A 143 -2.96 -41.04 11.10
N ILE A 144 -2.72 -39.74 11.00
CA ILE A 144 -1.90 -39.13 9.96
C ILE A 144 -0.45 -38.98 10.49
N PRO A 145 0.56 -39.56 9.81
CA PRO A 145 1.95 -39.47 10.27
C PRO A 145 2.43 -38.03 10.39
N LYS A 146 3.06 -37.68 11.52
CA LYS A 146 3.56 -36.31 11.80
C LYS A 146 4.61 -35.85 10.79
N GLU A 147 5.32 -36.79 10.18
CA GLU A 147 6.31 -36.56 9.14
C GLU A 147 5.68 -36.03 7.84
N SER A 148 4.40 -36.32 7.62
CA SER A 148 3.66 -35.91 6.42
C SER A 148 3.01 -34.54 6.55
N ILE A 149 2.40 -34.26 7.71
CA ILE A 149 1.79 -32.97 8.03
C ILE A 149 1.71 -32.81 9.55
N ASP A 150 2.13 -31.65 10.04
CA ASP A 150 1.99 -31.31 11.45
C ASP A 150 0.55 -30.83 11.74
N LEU A 151 -0.18 -31.64 12.50
CA LEU A 151 -1.56 -31.38 12.92
C LEU A 151 -1.66 -31.02 14.41
N SER A 152 -0.53 -30.75 15.08
CA SER A 152 -0.48 -30.56 16.54
C SER A 152 -1.43 -29.47 17.05
N ILE A 153 -1.53 -28.35 16.33
CA ILE A 153 -2.47 -27.27 16.66
C ILE A 153 -3.92 -27.75 16.53
N LYS A 154 -4.28 -28.39 15.42
CA LYS A 154 -5.64 -28.90 15.19
C LYS A 154 -6.03 -29.97 16.22
N VAL A 155 -5.10 -30.86 16.60
CA VAL A 155 -5.30 -31.88 17.63
C VAL A 155 -5.60 -31.22 18.99
N SER A 156 -4.88 -30.15 19.34
CA SER A 156 -5.11 -29.39 20.58
C SER A 156 -6.48 -28.72 20.58
N GLU A 157 -6.86 -28.04 19.49
CA GLU A 157 -8.18 -27.40 19.34
C GLU A 157 -9.34 -28.40 19.48
N ILE A 158 -9.26 -29.54 18.79
CA ILE A 158 -10.29 -30.58 18.85
C ILE A 158 -10.35 -31.20 20.25
N SER A 159 -9.20 -31.43 20.89
CA SER A 159 -9.15 -31.96 22.26
C SER A 159 -9.79 -31.03 23.27
N GLN A 160 -9.52 -29.72 23.16
CA GLN A 160 -10.17 -28.71 23.99
C GLN A 160 -11.68 -28.67 23.75
N LYS A 161 -12.12 -28.70 22.49
CA LYS A 161 -13.55 -28.73 22.15
C LYS A 161 -14.26 -29.97 22.71
N ILE A 162 -13.61 -31.13 22.69
CA ILE A 162 -14.12 -32.37 23.30
C ILE A 162 -14.29 -32.19 24.82
N LEU A 163 -13.32 -31.56 25.51
CA LEU A 163 -13.42 -31.28 26.95
C LEU A 163 -14.60 -30.36 27.25
N GLU A 164 -14.78 -29.29 26.49
CA GLU A 164 -15.91 -28.37 26.63
C GLU A 164 -17.25 -29.04 26.42
N LEU A 165 -17.36 -29.92 25.41
CA LEU A 165 -18.59 -30.66 25.13
C LEU A 165 -18.92 -31.69 26.21
N LYS A 166 -17.91 -32.34 26.79
CA LYS A 166 -18.09 -33.25 27.94
C LYS A 166 -18.62 -32.52 29.17
N ALA A 167 -18.23 -31.27 29.38
CA ALA A 167 -18.74 -30.46 30.48
C ALA A 167 -20.19 -29.98 30.30
N LYS A 168 -20.73 -30.07 29.06
CA LYS A 168 -22.11 -29.67 28.71
C LYS A 168 -23.09 -30.84 28.58
N LEU A 169 -22.60 -32.08 28.74
CA LEU A 169 -23.37 -33.32 28.73
C LEU A 169 -23.76 -33.72 30.15
#